data_AF-A0A0Q6Q6K1-F1
#
_entry.id   AF-A0A0Q6Q6K1-F1
#
_cell.length_a   1.000
_cell.length_b   1.000
_cell.length_c   1.000
_cell.angle_alpha   90.00
_cell.angle_beta   90.00
_cell.angle_gamma   90.00
#
_symmetry.space_group_name_H-M   'P 1'
#
loop_
_entity.id
_entity.type
_entity.pdbx_description
1 polymer ?
#
loop_
_entity_poly.entity_id
_entity_poly.type
_entity_poly.pdbx_seq_one_letter_code
_entity_poly.pdbx_strand_id
1 'polypeptide(L)' 'MKSFLWLVIGVAVGFVVAHKVNETPQGKQLFSDIDKRARDFGSAVSDGYRRREAELRSAIDDAADTISDLSS' A
#
# COMPACT_ATOMS: atom_id res chain seq x y z
N MET A 1 -5.96 29.12 -6.59
CA MET A 1 -7.21 28.49 -6.08
C MET A 1 -8.00 27.73 -7.17
N LYS A 2 -7.94 28.11 -8.45
CA LYS A 2 -8.71 27.46 -9.54
C LYS A 2 -8.38 25.96 -9.75
N SER A 3 -7.12 25.56 -9.57
CA SER A 3 -6.70 24.16 -9.70
C SER A 3 -7.27 23.26 -8.60
N PHE A 4 -7.37 23.78 -7.37
CA PHE A 4 -8.03 23.07 -6.28
C PHE A 4 -9.53 22.90 -6.54
N LEU A 5 -10.18 23.95 -7.08
CA LEU A 5 -11.58 23.86 -7.48
C LEU A 5 -11.80 22.80 -8.56
N TRP A 6 -10.89 22.70 -9.54
CA TRP A 6 -10.92 21.64 -10.56
C TRP A 6 -10.73 20.24 -9.98
N LEU A 7 -9.85 20.07 -8.98
CA LEU A 7 -9.69 18.81 -8.27
C LEU A 7 -11.00 18.41 -7.59
N VAL A 8 -11.60 19.33 -6.82
CA VAL A 8 -12.87 19.08 -6.12
C VAL A 8 -13.98 18.69 -7.10
N ILE A 9 -14.07 19.38 -8.24
CA ILE A 9 -15.03 19.03 -9.29
C ILE A 9 -14.76 17.62 -9.83
N GLY A 10 -13.51 17.30 -10.13
CA GLY A 10 -13.14 15.96 -10.61
C GLY A 10 -13.50 14.85 -9.61
N VAL A 11 -13.24 15.08 -8.31
CA VAL A 11 -13.60 14.13 -7.25
C VAL A 11 -15.11 13.98 -7.13
N ALA A 12 -15.86 15.08 -7.15
CA ALA A 12 -17.32 15.04 -7.09
C ALA A 12 -17.92 14.25 -8.27
N VAL A 13 -17.44 14.52 -9.49
CA VAL A 13 -17.86 13.79 -10.70
C VAL A 13 -17.51 12.31 -10.59
N GLY A 14 -16.28 11.99 -10.18
CA GLY A 14 -15.84 10.61 -9.99
C GLY A 14 -16.70 9.85 -8.97
N PHE A 15 -17.08 10.52 -7.87
CA PHE A 15 -17.91 9.92 -6.83
C PHE A 15 -19.32 9.58 -7.34
N VAL A 16 -19.94 10.47 -8.13
CA VAL A 16 -21.25 10.22 -8.73
C VAL A 16 -21.20 9.02 -9.67
N VAL A 17 -20.16 8.92 -10.51
CA VAL A 17 -19.97 7.77 -11.40
C VAL A 17 -19.77 6.49 -10.59
N ALA A 18 -18.90 6.51 -9.58
CA ALA A 18 -18.64 5.35 -8.72
C ALA A 18 -19.92 4.88 -8.00
N HIS A 19 -20.74 5.82 -7.51
CA HIS A 19 -22.02 5.50 -6.88
C HIS A 19 -22.96 4.78 -7.85
N LYS A 20 -23.09 5.28 -9.09
CA LYS A 20 -23.91 4.66 -10.13
C LYS A 20 -23.43 3.26 -10.51
N VAL A 21 -22.12 3.07 -10.61
CA VAL A 21 -21.54 1.74 -10.86
C VAL A 21 -21.86 0.79 -9.70
N ASN A 22 -21.69 1.24 -8.45
CA ASN A 22 -21.94 0.43 -7.25
C ASN A 22 -23.42 0.04 -7.03
N GLU A 23 -24.37 0.77 -7.61
CA GLU A 23 -25.79 0.40 -7.60
C GLU A 23 -26.04 -0.87 -8.44
N THR A 24 -25.16 -1.19 -9.40
CA THR A 24 -25.31 -2.35 -10.28
C THR A 24 -24.66 -3.63 -9.71
N PRO A 25 -25.19 -4.83 -10.00
CA PRO A 25 -24.56 -6.10 -9.59
C PRO A 25 -23.13 -6.26 -10.13
N GLN A 26 -22.90 -5.83 -11.37
CA GLN A 26 -21.60 -5.92 -12.04
C GLN A 26 -20.58 -4.96 -11.39
N GLY A 27 -20.99 -3.74 -11.07
CA GLY A 27 -20.12 -2.79 -10.38
C GLY A 27 -19.75 -3.23 -8.97
N LYS A 28 -20.66 -3.86 -8.23
CA LYS A 28 -20.32 -4.47 -6.92
C LYS A 28 -19.24 -5.55 -7.05
N GLN A 29 -19.33 -6.39 -8.08
CA GLN A 29 -18.29 -7.40 -8.35
C GLN A 29 -16.96 -6.74 -8.70
N LEU A 30 -16.96 -5.74 -9.58
CA LEU A 30 -15.77 -4.98 -9.92
C LEU A 30 -15.10 -4.36 -8.69
N PHE A 31 -15.86 -3.68 -7.83
CA PHE A 31 -15.32 -3.09 -6.61
C PHE A 31 -14.80 -4.15 -5.64
N SER A 32 -15.45 -5.31 -5.54
CA SER A 32 -14.96 -6.42 -4.73
C SER A 32 -13.62 -6.96 -5.25
N ASP A 33 -13.44 -7.05 -6.57
CA ASP A 33 -12.20 -7.52 -7.17
C ASP A 33 -11.07 -6.49 -6.98
N ILE A 34 -11.40 -5.20 -7.08
CA ILE A 34 -10.46 -4.11 -6.80
C ILE A 34 -10.03 -4.14 -5.33
N ASP A 35 -10.96 -4.32 -4.39
CA ASP A 35 -10.65 -4.38 -2.95
C ASP A 35 -9.71 -5.55 -2.62
N LYS A 36 -9.98 -6.74 -3.19
CA LYS A 36 -9.09 -7.89 -3.06
C LYS A 36 -7.68 -7.59 -3.57
N ARG A 37 -7.57 -7.08 -4.79
CA ARG A 37 -6.26 -6.74 -5.40
C ARG A 37 -5.51 -5.69 -4.60
N ALA A 38 -6.21 -4.68 -4.08
CA ALA A 38 -5.61 -3.65 -3.24
C ALA A 38 -5.07 -4.23 -1.93
N ARG A 39 -5.79 -5.18 -1.32
CA ARG A 39 -5.36 -5.87 -0.11
C ARG A 39 -4.17 -6.79 -0.34
N ASP A 40 -4.20 -7.54 -1.44
CA ASP A 40 -3.10 -8.43 -1.83
C ASP A 40 -1.84 -7.62 -2.11
N PHE A 41 -1.97 -6.51 -2.85
CA PHE A 41 -0.87 -5.59 -3.07
C PHE A 41 -0.33 -5.00 -1.77
N GLY A 42 -1.21 -4.52 -0.88
CA GLY A 42 -0.83 -3.96 0.41
C GLY A 42 -0.06 -4.96 1.27
N SER A 43 -0.53 -6.20 1.31
CA SER A 43 0.12 -7.31 2.03
C SER A 43 1.49 -7.63 1.43
N ALA A 44 1.58 -7.74 0.10
CA ALA A 44 2.85 -8.01 -0.57
C ALA A 44 3.88 -6.88 -0.34
N VAL A 45 3.43 -5.63 -0.32
CA VAL A 45 4.29 -4.48 -0.01
C VAL A 45 4.74 -4.53 1.45
N SER A 46 3.83 -4.77 2.40
CA SER A 46 4.21 -4.85 3.82
C SER A 46 5.18 -5.99 4.10
N ASP A 47 4.96 -7.14 3.47
CA ASP A 47 5.83 -8.31 3.61
C ASP A 47 7.22 -8.03 3.05
N GLY A 48 7.30 -7.34 1.90
CA GLY A 48 8.56 -6.87 1.34
C GLY A 48 9.33 -5.95 2.28
N TYR A 49 8.65 -4.97 2.91
CA TYR A 49 9.27 -4.09 3.90
C TYR A 49 9.75 -4.85 5.14
N ARG A 50 8.93 -5.75 5.69
CA ARG A 50 9.30 -6.55 6.87
C ARG A 50 10.44 -7.50 6.60
N ARG A 51 10.48 -8.12 5.42
CA ARG A 51 11.59 -8.96 5.00
C ARG A 51 12.88 -8.16 4.91
N ARG A 52 12.82 -6.96 4.33
CA ARG A 52 13.98 -6.07 4.24
C ARG A 52 14.45 -5.61 5.63
N GLU A 53 13.53 -5.27 6.53
CA GLU A 53 13.84 -4.91 7.91
C GLU A 53 14.49 -6.07 8.67
N ALA A 54 14.01 -7.29 8.49
CA ALA A 54 14.61 -8.49 9.07
C ALA A 54 16.02 -8.77 8.53
N GLU A 55 16.24 -8.63 7.22
CA GLU A 55 17.56 -8.75 6.59
C GLU A 55 18.53 -7.69 7.13
N LEU A 56 18.09 -6.43 7.26
CA LEU A 56 18.91 -5.36 7.82
C LEU A 56 19.25 -5.62 9.28
N ARG A 57 18.28 -6.09 10.08
CA ARG A 57 18.50 -6.36 11.50
C ARG A 57 19.48 -7.52 11.70
N SER A 58 19.34 -8.60 10.93
CA SER A 58 20.31 -9.71 10.94
C SER A 58 21.72 -9.23 10.58
N ALA A 59 21.86 -8.40 9.54
CA ALA A 59 23.16 -7.87 9.14
C ALA A 59 23.79 -6.94 10.20
N ILE A 60 22.97 -6.22 10.97
CA ILE A 60 23.44 -5.39 12.10
C ILE A 60 23.91 -6.28 13.25
N ASP A 61 23.15 -7.31 13.60
CA ASP A 61 23.49 -8.23 14.68
C ASP A 61 24.82 -8.97 14.34
N ASP A 62 24.98 -9.49 13.12
CA ASP A 62 26.23 -10.12 12.65
C ASP A 62 27.44 -9.15 12.72
N ALA A 63 27.23 -7.88 12.35
CA ALA A 63 28.26 -6.86 12.42
C ALA A 63 28.63 -6.52 13.88
N ALA A 64 27.65 -6.48 14.78
CA ALA A 64 27.87 -6.23 16.21
C ALA A 64 28.69 -7.36 16.85
N ASP A 65 28.37 -8.62 16.55
CA ASP A 65 29.12 -9.78 17.02
C ASP A 65 30.58 -9.74 16.54
N THR A 66 30.80 -9.42 15.25
CA THR A 66 32.16 -9.29 14.69
C THR A 66 32.98 -8.20 15.39
N ILE A 67 32.36 -7.06 15.71
CA ILE A 67 33.02 -5.96 16.43
C ILE A 67 33.38 -6.38 17.86
N SER A 68 32.50 -7.10 18.54
CA SER A 68 32.73 -7.61 19.89
C SER A 68 33.94 -8.54 19.94
N ASP A 69 34.05 -9.48 18.99
CA ASP A 69 35.17 -10.41 18.86
C ASP A 69 36.50 -9.68 18.61
N LEU A 70 36.52 -8.66 17.75
CA LEU A 70 37.74 -7.88 17.46
C LEU A 70 38.21 -7.01 18.64
N SER A 71 37.33 -6.71 19.59
CA SER A 71 37.62 -5.85 20.74
C SER A 71 38.05 -6.61 22.01
N SER A 72 37.98 -7.95 21.97
CA SER A 72 38.37 -8.87 23.05
C SER A 72 39.81 -9.33 22.93
#